data_AF-A0AAD7V8G5-F1
#
_entry.id   AF-A0AAD7V8G5-F1
#
_cell.length_a   1.000
_cell.length_b   1.000
_cell.length_c   1.000
_cell.angle_alpha   90.00
_cell.angle_beta   90.00
_cell.angle_gamma   90.00
#
_symmetry.space_group_name_H-M   'P 1'
#
loop_
_entity.id
_entity.type
_entity.pdbx_description
1 polymer ?
#
loop_
_entity_poly.entity_id
_entity_poly.type
_entity_poly.pdbx_seq_one_letter_code
_entity_poly.pdbx_strand_id
1 'polypeptide(L)' 'SACSKYNTEEFCCSGSHNTPDTCPPNKFSKAVKDSCPDAYSYAYDDKKSTYMCQSEGYTVTFCPK' A
#
# COMPACT_ATOMS: atom_id res chain seq x y z
N SER A 1 -6.42 6.92 2.16
CA SER A 1 -6.46 5.51 2.61
C SER A 1 -7.32 5.39 3.86
N ALA A 2 -7.48 4.20 4.45
CA ALA A 2 -8.13 4.06 5.76
C ALA A 2 -7.38 4.82 6.86
N CYS A 3 -6.04 4.80 6.84
CA CYS A 3 -5.21 5.59 7.75
C CYS A 3 -5.56 7.09 7.68
N SER A 4 -5.60 7.69 6.48
CA SER A 4 -5.93 9.12 6.33
C SER A 4 -7.32 9.50 6.84
N LYS A 5 -8.26 8.54 6.88
CA LYS A 5 -9.65 8.78 7.30
C LYS A 5 -9.84 8.58 8.80
N TYR A 6 -9.23 7.53 9.37
CA TYR A 6 -9.50 7.09 10.74
C TYR A 6 -8.36 7.41 11.70
N ASN A 7 -7.13 7.54 11.20
CA ASN A 7 -5.93 7.90 11.95
C ASN A 7 -5.70 7.02 13.21
N THR A 8 -6.00 5.73 13.11
CA THR A 8 -5.77 4.76 14.19
C THR A 8 -4.53 3.90 13.91
N GLU A 9 -3.94 3.35 14.97
CA GLU A 9 -2.74 2.51 14.88
C GLU A 9 -2.93 1.32 13.92
N GLU A 10 -4.11 0.68 13.95
CA GLU A 10 -4.41 -0.50 13.12
C GLU A 10 -4.45 -0.18 11.62
N PHE A 11 -4.87 1.04 11.27
CA PHE A 11 -4.95 1.45 9.86
C PHE A 11 -3.67 2.10 9.35
N CYS A 12 -2.88 2.70 10.25
CA CYS A 12 -1.64 3.41 9.92
C CYS A 12 -0.39 2.56 10.14
N CYS A 13 -0.53 1.36 10.73
CA CYS A 13 0.58 0.48 11.10
C CYS A 13 1.62 1.20 11.97
N SER A 14 1.16 1.81 13.06
CA SER A 14 1.99 2.56 14.01
C SER A 14 1.81 2.00 15.43
N GLY A 15 2.62 2.48 16.37
CA GLY A 15 2.52 2.07 17.78
C GLY A 15 2.61 0.56 17.96
N SER A 16 1.57 -0.04 18.52
CA SER A 16 1.47 -1.50 18.71
C SER A 16 1.37 -2.31 17.40
N HIS A 17 1.04 -1.65 16.30
CA HIS A 17 0.88 -2.23 14.96
C HIS A 17 2.04 -1.85 14.02
N ASN A 18 3.22 -1.55 14.55
CA ASN A 18 4.38 -1.08 13.77
C ASN A 18 5.23 -2.20 13.15
N THR A 19 4.68 -3.39 12.99
CA THR A 19 5.34 -4.51 12.30
C THR A 19 4.39 -5.17 11.32
N PRO A 20 4.89 -5.87 10.28
CA PRO A 20 4.03 -6.64 9.37
C PRO A 20 3.17 -7.68 10.10
N ASP A 21 3.72 -8.34 11.12
CA ASP A 21 3.02 -9.36 11.90
C ASP A 21 1.88 -8.77 12.74
N THR A 22 2.06 -7.53 13.23
CA THR A 22 1.06 -6.83 14.04
C THR A 22 0.14 -5.93 13.23
N CYS A 23 0.35 -5.72 11.93
CA CYS A 23 -0.54 -4.94 11.07
C CYS A 23 -0.93 -5.72 9.81
N PRO A 24 -1.92 -6.63 9.91
CA PRO A 24 -2.36 -7.42 8.77
C PRO A 24 -3.24 -6.59 7.80
N PRO A 25 -3.41 -7.05 6.55
CA PRO A 25 -4.33 -6.42 5.59
C PRO A 25 -5.77 -6.37 6.10
N ASN A 26 -6.43 -5.22 5.97
CA ASN A 26 -7.82 -5.01 6.36
C ASN A 26 -8.74 -4.86 5.13
N LYS A 27 -10.06 -4.75 5.36
CA LYS A 27 -11.05 -4.64 4.26
C LYS A 27 -10.82 -3.46 3.31
N PHE A 28 -10.24 -2.36 3.80
CA PHE A 28 -9.99 -1.18 2.97
C PHE A 28 -8.73 -1.33 2.13
N SER A 29 -7.65 -1.89 2.69
CA SER A 29 -6.43 -2.16 1.92
C SER A 29 -6.68 -3.23 0.86
N LYS A 30 -7.41 -4.30 1.18
CA LYS A 30 -7.81 -5.33 0.20
C LYS A 30 -8.60 -4.75 -0.98
N ALA A 31 -9.57 -3.88 -0.73
CA ALA A 31 -10.35 -3.24 -1.80
C ALA A 31 -9.48 -2.39 -2.76
N VAL A 32 -8.45 -1.71 -2.23
CA VAL A 32 -7.49 -0.96 -3.06
C VAL A 32 -6.62 -1.93 -3.87
N LYS A 33 -6.12 -3.01 -3.26
CA LYS A 33 -5.31 -4.03 -3.95
C LYS A 33 -6.09 -4.73 -5.07
N ASP A 34 -7.37 -5.01 -4.85
CA ASP A 34 -8.22 -5.62 -5.87
C ASP A 34 -8.42 -4.69 -7.09
N SER A 35 -8.44 -3.38 -6.86
CA SER A 35 -8.61 -2.38 -7.93
C SER A 35 -7.29 -2.03 -8.62
N CYS A 36 -6.19 -2.00 -7.87
CA CYS A 36 -4.84 -1.66 -8.34
C CYS A 36 -3.83 -2.68 -7.79
N PRO A 37 -3.70 -3.88 -8.38
CA PRO A 37 -2.87 -4.98 -7.85
C PRO A 37 -1.38 -4.65 -7.72
N ASP A 38 -0.92 -3.76 -8.61
CA ASP A 38 0.48 -3.33 -8.70
C ASP A 38 0.82 -2.17 -7.76
N ALA A 39 -0.18 -1.56 -7.10
CA ALA A 39 0.05 -0.47 -6.15
C ALA A 39 0.21 -1.01 -4.72
N TYR A 40 0.92 -0.27 -3.88
CA TYR A 40 0.89 -0.49 -2.44
C TYR A 40 -0.46 0.00 -1.88
N SER A 41 -1.20 -0.90 -1.24
CA SER A 41 -2.52 -0.63 -0.67
C SER A 41 -2.49 -0.23 0.82
N TYR A 42 -1.42 -0.59 1.54
CA TYR A 42 -1.13 -0.19 2.92
C TYR A 42 0.38 -0.27 3.23
N ALA A 43 0.77 0.10 4.45
CA ALA A 43 2.18 0.30 4.81
C ALA A 43 3.06 -0.96 4.70
N TYR A 44 2.51 -2.14 4.99
CA TYR A 44 3.24 -3.42 4.90
C TYR A 44 2.66 -4.34 3.83
N ASP A 45 2.19 -3.76 2.72
CA ASP A 45 1.73 -4.57 1.59
C ASP A 45 2.83 -5.50 1.07
N ASP A 46 2.41 -6.56 0.40
CA ASP A 46 3.32 -7.59 -0.10
C ASP A 46 4.35 -7.01 -1.08
N LYS A 47 5.44 -7.75 -1.26
CA LYS A 47 6.51 -7.33 -2.18
C LYS A 47 6.14 -7.46 -3.66
N LYS A 48 4.91 -7.86 -4.00
CA LYS A 48 4.47 -7.95 -5.41
C LYS A 48 4.30 -6.57 -6.03
N SER A 49 4.07 -5.55 -5.22
CA SER A 49 4.07 -4.14 -5.64
C SER A 49 5.45 -3.48 -5.56
N THR A 50 6.53 -4.23 -5.27
CA THR A 50 7.90 -3.71 -5.31
C THR A 50 8.48 -3.92 -6.70
N TYR A 51 8.79 -2.82 -7.40
CA TYR A 51 9.42 -2.87 -8.72
C TYR A 51 10.82 -2.26 -8.67
N MET A 52 11.77 -2.92 -9.32
CA MET A 52 13.14 -2.45 -9.46
C MET A 52 13.58 -2.69 -10.90
N CYS A 53 14.12 -1.66 -11.55
CA CYS A 53 14.72 -1.77 -12.88
C CYS A 53 15.92 -0.83 -13.00
N GLN A 54 16.86 -1.17 -13.87
CA GLN A 54 17.84 -0.21 -14.37
C GLN A 54 17.16 0.57 -15.50
N SER A 55 17.13 1.90 -15.39
CA SER A 55 16.51 2.76 -16.40
C SER A 55 17.28 4.06 -16.57
N GLU A 56 17.27 4.59 -17.78
CA GLU A 56 17.79 5.93 -18.10
C GLU A 56 16.79 7.04 -17.71
N GLY A 57 15.51 6.69 -17.48
CA GLY A 57 14.48 7.62 -17.06
C GLY A 57 13.14 6.94 -16.71
N TYR A 58 12.21 7.69 -16.15
CA TYR A 58 10.88 7.20 -15.80
C TYR A 58 9.80 8.11 -16.40
N THR A 59 8.68 7.53 -16.80
CA THR A 59 7.49 8.28 -17.25
C THR A 59 6.38 8.10 -16.22
N VAL A 60 5.79 9.21 -15.79
CA VAL A 60 4.60 9.23 -14.93
C VAL A 60 3.42 9.69 -15.77
N THR A 61 2.42 8.83 -15.94
CA THR A 61 1.22 9.12 -16.72
C THR A 61 0.00 9.16 -15.82
N PHE A 62 -0.77 10.24 -15.89
CA PHE A 62 -2.07 10.36 -15.23
C PHE A 62 -3.17 9.83 -16.13
N CYS A 63 -4.07 9.01 -15.58
CA CYS A 63 -5.13 8.34 -16.32
C CYS A 63 -4.62 7.51 -17.52
N PRO A 64 -3.72 6.53 -17.29
CA PRO A 64 -3.32 5.59 -18.33
C PRO A 64 -4.56 4.81 -18.82
N LYS A 65 -4.57 4.48 -20.11
CA LYS A 65 -5.68 3.75 -20.75
C LYS A 65 -5.52 2.25 -20.59
#